data_AF-A0A846Q1U2-F1
#
_entry.id   AF-A0A846Q1U2-F1
#
_cell.length_a   1.000
_cell.length_b   1.000
_cell.length_c   1.000
_cell.angle_alpha   90.00
_cell.angle_beta   90.00
_cell.angle_gamma   90.00
#
_symmetry.space_group_name_H-M   'P 1'
#
loop_
_entity.id
_entity.type
_entity.pdbx_description
1 polymer ?
#
loop_
_entity_poly.entity_id
_entity_poly.type
_entity_poly.pdbx_seq_one_letter_code
_entity_poly.pdbx_strand_id
1 'polypeptide(L)'
;MKFLKIDFRHGFNVYSNGIGPVWVCPHSGPALEIPTSRDENTDTVAALCWLKTGGSLIISGIPRKRMLGVDFNRDIPPEDLSLLLWPKFIENGQSERLKRYRKKYGWVAQSKTDHHHRLRIYKDFWRTVKRLGNVIVFVHREYTRMKNFPSIMDVVTYQGEGVNKDIIKKIVKNINKKYEPLFKRISRNYKDSILLEEKRVVDRIKDIFSEFDLEKIKIEYKENILDDIKVMKKYADKEAVKKLKKEFNERNFISGIRSALRKGPHPRITVESVFKGEMAIRTKKPLFVKENIVMEVECNSFINYWYPEMTSNILMDLLKNLVSVDRYKKLGIKQTHILKFIGK
;
A
#
# COMPACT_ATOMS: atom_id res chain seq x y z
N MET A 1 10.66 -4.79 -27.05
CA MET A 1 11.27 -5.29 -25.80
C MET A 1 12.64 -5.81 -26.14
N LYS A 2 13.74 -5.19 -25.66
CA LYS A 2 15.07 -5.51 -26.20
C LYS A 2 15.91 -6.48 -25.36
N PHE A 3 15.71 -6.63 -24.05
CA PHE A 3 16.41 -7.66 -23.24
C PHE A 3 15.60 -7.98 -21.98
N LEU A 4 14.74 -9.01 -22.03
CA LEU A 4 14.02 -9.49 -20.86
C LEU A 4 14.91 -10.50 -20.11
N LYS A 5 15.33 -10.15 -18.89
CA LYS A 5 16.09 -11.04 -18.00
C LYS A 5 15.30 -11.28 -16.73
N ILE A 6 15.19 -12.54 -16.34
CA ILE A 6 14.55 -12.96 -15.09
C ILE A 6 15.63 -13.51 -14.16
N ASP A 7 15.67 -13.02 -12.93
CA ASP A 7 16.54 -13.49 -11.86
C ASP A 7 15.65 -14.02 -10.72
N PHE A 8 15.61 -15.35 -10.58
CA PHE A 8 14.85 -16.05 -9.55
C PHE A 8 15.68 -16.10 -8.26
N ARG A 9 15.19 -15.47 -7.20
CA ARG A 9 15.88 -15.42 -5.90
C ARG A 9 15.04 -16.08 -4.83
N HIS A 10 15.71 -16.53 -3.77
CA HIS A 10 15.00 -17.03 -2.59
C HIS A 10 14.19 -15.89 -1.96
N GLY A 11 12.86 -15.99 -2.07
CA GLY A 11 11.90 -15.04 -1.49
C GLY A 11 11.33 -14.00 -2.45
N PHE A 12 11.92 -13.77 -3.63
CA PHE A 12 11.43 -12.77 -4.59
C PHE A 12 12.03 -12.96 -5.98
N ASN A 13 11.41 -12.37 -7.00
CA ASN A 13 11.89 -12.42 -8.37
C ASN A 13 12.21 -11.01 -8.88
N VAL A 14 13.21 -10.90 -9.75
CA VAL A 14 13.56 -9.66 -10.44
C VAL A 14 13.38 -9.85 -11.94
N TYR A 15 12.55 -9.00 -12.55
CA TYR A 15 12.38 -8.92 -13.99
C TYR A 15 13.04 -7.65 -14.48
N SER A 16 13.93 -7.75 -15.45
CA SER A 16 14.67 -6.61 -16.02
C SER A 16 14.33 -6.45 -17.49
N ASN A 17 14.07 -5.21 -17.90
CA ASN A 17 13.74 -4.83 -19.27
C ASN A 17 14.46 -3.50 -19.60
N GLY A 18 15.77 -3.59 -19.85
CA GLY A 18 16.58 -2.41 -20.13
C GLY A 18 16.66 -1.44 -18.95
N ILE A 19 16.79 -0.15 -19.28
CA ILE A 19 17.05 0.94 -18.33
C ILE A 19 15.74 1.64 -17.97
N GLY A 20 15.50 1.89 -16.69
CA GLY A 20 14.29 2.56 -16.21
C GLY A 20 14.13 2.49 -14.68
N PRO A 21 12.96 2.89 -14.15
CA PRO A 21 12.65 2.85 -12.73
C PRO A 21 12.71 1.44 -12.14
N VAL A 22 12.85 1.37 -10.82
CA VAL A 22 12.72 0.15 -10.04
C VAL A 22 11.32 0.12 -9.44
N TRP A 23 10.46 -0.74 -9.97
CA TRP A 23 9.13 -1.01 -9.46
C TRP A 23 9.20 -2.14 -8.43
N VAL A 24 8.66 -1.92 -7.23
CA VAL A 24 8.79 -2.86 -6.12
C VAL A 24 7.42 -3.21 -5.55
N CYS A 25 7.11 -4.49 -5.53
CA CYS A 25 5.85 -5.05 -5.04
C CYS A 25 6.14 -6.02 -3.88
N PRO A 26 6.45 -5.50 -2.67
CA PRO A 26 6.96 -6.31 -1.56
C PRO A 26 5.89 -7.22 -0.94
N HIS A 27 4.62 -6.98 -1.21
CA HIS A 27 3.48 -7.66 -0.60
C HIS A 27 2.61 -8.46 -1.59
N SER A 28 3.08 -8.66 -2.83
CA SER A 28 2.34 -9.40 -3.86
C SER A 28 2.53 -10.91 -3.84
N GLY A 29 3.33 -11.43 -2.90
CA GLY A 29 3.51 -12.86 -2.71
C GLY A 29 2.21 -13.58 -2.32
N PRO A 30 2.26 -14.92 -2.16
CA PRO A 30 1.08 -15.73 -1.92
C PRO A 30 0.23 -15.24 -0.74
N ALA A 31 -1.09 -15.26 -0.92
CA ALA A 31 -2.03 -15.06 0.18
C ALA A 31 -2.30 -16.40 0.86
N LEU A 32 -1.75 -16.59 2.06
CA LEU A 32 -1.96 -17.80 2.84
C LEU A 32 -2.93 -17.52 3.99
N GLU A 33 -3.90 -18.42 4.20
CA GLU A 33 -5.03 -18.37 5.15
C GLU A 33 -6.07 -17.27 4.95
N ILE A 34 -5.65 -16.07 4.53
CA ILE A 34 -6.55 -14.93 4.33
C ILE A 34 -6.34 -14.42 2.89
N PRO A 35 -7.36 -14.47 2.00
CA PRO A 35 -7.23 -14.02 0.61
C PRO A 35 -6.72 -12.58 0.51
N THR A 36 -7.19 -11.72 1.41
CA THR A 36 -6.82 -10.31 1.45
C THR A 36 -5.43 -10.02 2.04
N SER A 37 -4.66 -11.04 2.43
CA SER A 37 -3.33 -10.84 3.03
C SER A 37 -2.27 -10.40 2.03
N ARG A 38 -2.44 -10.63 0.73
CA ARG A 38 -1.59 -10.08 -0.34
C ARG A 38 -2.07 -8.72 -0.80
N ASP A 39 -1.18 -7.93 -1.37
CA ASP A 39 -1.51 -6.68 -2.06
C ASP A 39 -1.97 -7.00 -3.50
N GLU A 40 -3.23 -7.41 -3.64
CA GLU A 40 -3.84 -7.87 -4.90
C GLU A 40 -3.65 -6.87 -6.05
N ASN A 41 -3.27 -7.42 -7.22
CA ASN A 41 -3.08 -6.74 -8.51
C ASN A 41 -2.08 -5.56 -8.52
N THR A 42 -1.33 -5.33 -7.44
CA THR A 42 -0.23 -4.35 -7.42
C THR A 42 0.92 -4.76 -8.33
N ASP A 43 1.20 -6.06 -8.40
CA ASP A 43 2.12 -6.70 -9.33
C ASP A 43 1.67 -6.52 -10.79
N THR A 44 0.36 -6.63 -11.07
CA THR A 44 -0.21 -6.34 -12.39
C THR A 44 0.04 -4.89 -12.79
N VAL A 45 -0.32 -3.92 -11.93
CA VAL A 45 -0.13 -2.49 -12.21
C VAL A 45 1.35 -2.14 -12.37
N ALA A 46 2.21 -2.66 -11.50
CA ALA A 46 3.66 -2.44 -11.58
C ALA A 46 4.26 -3.06 -12.84
N ALA A 47 3.80 -4.23 -13.26
CA ALA A 47 4.23 -4.86 -14.51
C ALA A 47 3.85 -4.01 -15.73
N LEU A 48 2.64 -3.46 -15.77
CA LEU A 48 2.22 -2.54 -16.85
C LEU A 48 3.08 -1.28 -16.88
N CYS A 49 3.41 -0.71 -15.72
CA CYS A 49 4.33 0.42 -15.64
C CYS A 49 5.73 0.04 -16.14
N TRP A 50 6.26 -1.09 -15.67
CA TRP A 50 7.57 -1.61 -16.05
C TRP A 50 7.68 -1.91 -17.55
N LEU A 51 6.64 -2.49 -18.17
CA LEU A 51 6.61 -2.72 -19.62
C LEU A 51 6.66 -1.40 -20.41
N LYS A 52 6.05 -0.33 -19.89
CA LYS A 52 6.04 1.01 -20.49
C LYS A 52 7.34 1.79 -20.25
N THR A 53 8.01 1.59 -19.12
CA THR A 53 9.22 2.34 -18.75
C THR A 53 10.54 1.62 -19.03
N GLY A 54 10.51 0.29 -19.16
CA GLY A 54 11.69 -0.51 -18.91
C GLY A 54 12.13 -0.48 -17.44
N GLY A 55 13.38 -0.83 -17.18
CA GLY A 55 13.97 -0.89 -15.84
C GLY A 55 13.78 -2.24 -15.19
N SER A 56 13.51 -2.25 -13.88
CA SER A 56 13.38 -3.48 -13.10
C SER A 56 12.05 -3.54 -12.36
N LEU A 57 11.49 -4.74 -12.28
CA LEU A 57 10.32 -5.08 -11.48
C LEU A 57 10.71 -6.14 -10.46
N ILE A 58 10.47 -5.87 -9.18
CA ILE A 58 10.74 -6.76 -8.07
C ILE A 58 9.41 -7.20 -7.46
N ILE A 59 9.15 -8.50 -7.48
CA ILE A 59 7.91 -9.08 -6.93
C ILE A 59 8.28 -10.05 -5.81
N SER A 60 7.69 -9.88 -4.63
CA SER A 60 7.82 -10.86 -3.55
C SER A 60 7.27 -12.22 -3.97
N GLY A 61 8.04 -13.28 -3.73
CA GLY A 61 7.67 -14.67 -3.96
C GLY A 61 7.20 -15.39 -2.70
N ILE A 62 7.23 -14.72 -1.54
CA ILE A 62 6.82 -15.29 -0.24
C ILE A 62 5.71 -14.46 0.41
N PRO A 63 4.86 -15.09 1.25
CA PRO A 63 3.80 -14.37 1.96
C PRO A 63 4.39 -13.33 2.91
N ARG A 64 3.74 -12.17 3.04
CA ARG A 64 4.08 -11.19 4.10
C ARG A 64 3.64 -11.65 5.49
N LYS A 65 2.96 -12.79 5.60
CA LYS A 65 2.54 -13.34 6.90
C LYS A 65 3.78 -13.77 7.68
N ARG A 66 4.03 -13.11 8.82
CA ARG A 66 5.24 -13.25 9.67
C ARG A 66 5.60 -14.69 10.06
N MET A 67 4.62 -15.59 10.15
CA MET A 67 4.85 -17.00 10.45
C MET A 67 5.39 -17.79 9.26
N LEU A 68 4.96 -17.44 8.05
CA LEU A 68 5.15 -18.24 6.84
C LEU A 68 6.14 -17.60 5.85
N GLY A 69 6.51 -16.34 6.07
CA GLY A 69 7.44 -15.63 5.21
C GLY A 69 7.99 -14.38 5.87
N VAL A 70 8.18 -13.33 5.07
CA VAL A 70 8.84 -12.09 5.48
C VAL A 70 8.01 -10.90 5.01
N ASP A 71 7.56 -10.08 5.95
CA ASP A 71 7.03 -8.75 5.63
C ASP A 71 8.22 -7.81 5.40
N PHE A 72 8.61 -7.64 4.13
CA PHE A 72 9.74 -6.78 3.77
C PHE A 72 9.55 -5.32 4.19
N ASN A 73 8.31 -4.87 4.41
CA ASN A 73 8.00 -3.49 4.81
C ASN A 73 8.03 -3.29 6.34
N ARG A 74 8.78 -4.12 7.08
CA ARG A 74 8.94 -4.06 8.55
C ARG A 74 10.38 -4.35 8.97
N ASP A 75 10.74 -3.94 10.19
CA ASP A 75 12.10 -4.06 10.71
C ASP A 75 12.50 -5.52 10.97
N ILE A 76 13.81 -5.74 11.08
CA ILE A 76 14.41 -7.00 11.48
C ILE A 76 14.13 -7.22 12.98
N PRO A 77 13.46 -8.32 13.38
CA PRO A 77 13.28 -8.64 14.79
C PRO A 77 14.60 -9.07 15.45
N PRO A 78 14.80 -8.79 16.75
CA PRO A 78 15.81 -9.48 17.55
C PRO A 78 15.56 -11.00 17.55
N GLU A 79 16.63 -11.81 17.43
CA GLU A 79 16.53 -13.26 17.34
C GLU A 79 15.73 -13.85 18.51
N ASP A 80 16.15 -13.60 19.75
CA ASP A 80 15.52 -14.13 20.96
C ASP A 80 14.03 -13.79 21.04
N LEU A 81 13.66 -12.55 20.68
CA LEU A 81 12.27 -12.11 20.69
C LEU A 81 11.44 -12.81 19.60
N SER A 82 12.04 -13.05 18.43
CA SER A 82 11.38 -13.73 17.31
C SER A 82 11.11 -15.21 17.61
N LEU A 83 11.99 -15.86 18.37
CA LEU A 83 11.85 -17.24 18.84
C LEU A 83 10.80 -17.33 19.95
N LEU A 84 10.90 -16.45 20.94
CA LEU A 84 9.98 -16.39 22.09
C LEU A 84 8.52 -16.23 21.66
N LEU A 85 8.25 -15.45 20.61
CA LEU A 85 6.89 -15.15 20.16
C LEU A 85 6.35 -16.15 19.14
N TRP A 86 7.16 -17.08 18.64
CA TRP A 86 6.70 -18.08 17.66
C TRP A 86 5.46 -18.86 18.12
N PRO A 87 5.42 -19.47 19.32
CA PRO A 87 4.25 -20.23 19.77
C PRO A 87 2.98 -19.38 19.84
N LYS A 88 3.12 -18.11 20.23
CA LYS A 88 2.01 -17.16 20.35
C LYS A 88 1.42 -16.73 19.01
N PHE A 89 2.20 -16.80 17.94
CA PHE A 89 1.71 -16.61 16.60
C PHE A 89 0.93 -17.85 16.09
N ILE A 90 1.36 -19.05 16.46
CA ILE A 90 0.67 -20.31 16.12
C ILE A 90 -0.68 -20.42 16.83
N GLU A 91 -0.73 -20.05 18.11
CA GLU A 91 -1.97 -19.99 18.90
C GLU A 91 -2.95 -18.89 18.41
N ASN A 92 -2.61 -18.13 17.36
CA ASN A 92 -3.34 -16.96 16.89
C ASN A 92 -3.66 -15.95 18.01
N GLY A 93 -2.71 -15.81 18.95
CA GLY A 93 -2.85 -14.91 20.09
C GLY A 93 -3.10 -13.46 19.66
N GLN A 94 -3.94 -12.76 20.43
CA GLN A 94 -4.32 -11.37 20.16
C GLN A 94 -4.05 -10.45 21.34
N SER A 95 -2.81 -10.48 21.84
CA SER A 95 -2.36 -9.53 22.86
C SER A 95 -1.85 -8.23 22.24
N GLU A 96 -1.91 -7.14 23.01
CA GLU A 96 -1.33 -5.85 22.64
C GLU A 96 0.18 -5.98 22.33
N ARG A 97 0.87 -6.90 23.02
CA ARG A 97 2.28 -7.24 22.76
C ARG A 97 2.47 -7.78 21.34
N LEU A 98 1.62 -8.71 20.89
CA LEU A 98 1.69 -9.25 19.53
C LEU A 98 1.34 -8.21 18.49
N LYS A 99 0.35 -7.34 18.76
CA LYS A 99 0.02 -6.20 17.89
C LYS A 99 1.20 -5.26 17.70
N ARG A 100 1.88 -4.86 18.79
CA ARG A 100 3.10 -4.04 18.74
C ARG A 100 4.21 -4.73 17.95
N TYR A 101 4.40 -6.03 18.16
CA TYR A 101 5.36 -6.81 17.40
C TYR A 101 5.03 -6.80 15.89
N ARG A 102 3.76 -7.06 15.52
CA ARG A 102 3.31 -7.05 14.12
C ARG A 102 3.51 -5.68 13.46
N LYS A 103 3.24 -4.60 14.20
CA LYS A 103 3.47 -3.23 13.69
C LYS A 103 4.96 -2.94 13.43
N LYS A 104 5.88 -3.57 14.16
CA LYS A 104 7.31 -3.27 14.09
C LYS A 104 8.11 -4.23 13.20
N TYR A 105 7.93 -5.54 13.35
CA TYR A 105 8.86 -6.53 12.82
C TYR A 105 8.29 -7.42 11.71
N GLY A 106 9.20 -7.90 10.86
CA GLY A 106 8.86 -8.58 9.59
C GLY A 106 8.58 -10.09 9.68
N TRP A 107 9.05 -10.78 10.71
CA TRP A 107 8.83 -12.24 10.85
C TRP A 107 8.87 -12.69 12.32
N VAL A 108 8.46 -13.92 12.58
CA VAL A 108 8.80 -14.72 13.78
C VAL A 108 9.52 -15.99 13.31
N ALA A 109 10.31 -16.63 14.19
CA ALA A 109 11.17 -17.73 13.79
C ALA A 109 10.96 -18.98 14.66
N GLN A 110 10.96 -20.15 14.03
CA GLN A 110 10.86 -21.45 14.73
C GLN A 110 12.14 -21.83 15.46
N SER A 111 13.27 -21.44 14.91
CA SER A 111 14.62 -21.78 15.37
C SER A 111 15.60 -20.70 14.96
N LYS A 112 16.81 -20.72 15.54
CA LYS A 112 17.90 -19.81 15.13
C LYS A 112 18.21 -19.95 13.63
N THR A 113 18.14 -21.17 13.11
CA THR A 113 18.38 -21.44 11.68
C THR A 113 17.30 -20.79 10.80
N ASP A 114 16.02 -20.89 11.17
CA ASP A 114 14.92 -20.21 10.47
C ASP A 114 15.10 -18.68 10.51
N HIS A 115 15.47 -18.13 11.67
CA HIS A 115 15.74 -16.71 11.82
C HIS A 115 16.82 -16.22 10.85
N HIS A 116 17.98 -16.89 10.83
CA HIS A 116 19.10 -16.55 9.95
C HIS A 116 18.77 -16.71 8.47
N HIS A 117 17.97 -17.72 8.12
CA HIS A 117 17.49 -17.93 6.76
C HIS A 117 16.62 -16.76 6.28
N ARG A 118 15.61 -16.36 7.06
CA ARG A 118 14.75 -15.21 6.75
C ARG A 118 15.51 -13.89 6.72
N LEU A 119 16.48 -13.73 7.64
CA LEU A 119 17.37 -12.57 7.65
C LEU A 119 18.17 -12.45 6.35
N ARG A 120 18.67 -13.57 5.81
CA ARG A 120 19.39 -13.61 4.54
C ARG A 120 18.49 -13.17 3.38
N ILE A 121 17.27 -13.69 3.31
CA ILE A 121 16.26 -13.29 2.31
C ILE A 121 15.97 -11.79 2.41
N TYR A 122 15.70 -11.28 3.63
CA TYR A 122 15.42 -9.87 3.88
C TYR A 122 16.57 -8.96 3.44
N LYS A 123 17.80 -9.31 3.83
CA LYS A 123 19.00 -8.54 3.45
C LYS A 123 19.22 -8.57 1.94
N ASP A 124 19.00 -9.72 1.29
CA ASP A 124 19.18 -9.82 -0.16
C ASP A 124 18.15 -8.99 -0.93
N PHE A 125 16.88 -8.98 -0.50
CA PHE A 125 15.82 -8.13 -1.05
C PHE A 125 16.23 -6.65 -1.04
N TRP A 126 16.56 -6.12 0.13
CA TRP A 126 16.88 -4.69 0.27
C TRP A 126 18.20 -4.30 -0.39
N ARG A 127 19.20 -5.19 -0.41
CA ARG A 127 20.43 -4.99 -1.18
C ARG A 127 20.14 -4.94 -2.68
N THR A 128 19.24 -5.78 -3.16
CA THR A 128 18.84 -5.81 -4.57
C THR A 128 18.11 -4.53 -4.98
N VAL A 129 17.12 -4.10 -4.18
CA VAL A 129 16.42 -2.81 -4.38
C VAL A 129 17.40 -1.65 -4.51
N LYS A 130 18.37 -1.53 -3.58
CA LYS A 130 19.38 -0.47 -3.57
C LYS A 130 20.27 -0.42 -4.80
N ARG A 131 20.58 -1.58 -5.38
CA ARG A 131 21.55 -1.70 -6.47
C ARG A 131 20.95 -1.39 -7.84
N LEU A 132 19.64 -1.65 -8.02
CA LEU A 132 19.01 -1.64 -9.35
C LEU A 132 18.75 -0.23 -9.91
N GLY A 133 18.66 0.79 -9.07
CA GLY A 133 18.43 2.15 -9.56
C GLY A 133 18.20 3.17 -8.48
N ASN A 134 18.07 4.43 -8.91
CA ASN A 134 17.86 5.57 -8.04
C ASN A 134 16.44 6.14 -8.11
N VAL A 135 15.60 5.68 -9.05
CA VAL A 135 14.16 5.97 -9.08
C VAL A 135 13.42 4.72 -8.64
N ILE A 136 12.92 4.70 -7.40
CA ILE A 136 12.35 3.53 -6.75
C ILE A 136 10.89 3.82 -6.40
N VAL A 137 9.99 2.97 -6.88
CA VAL A 137 8.54 3.10 -6.70
C VAL A 137 7.99 1.84 -6.05
N PHE A 138 7.57 1.96 -4.79
CA PHE A 138 6.86 0.88 -4.10
C PHE A 138 5.37 0.94 -4.44
N VAL A 139 4.83 -0.15 -4.97
CA VAL A 139 3.41 -0.26 -5.31
C VAL A 139 2.74 -1.15 -4.28
N HIS A 140 1.82 -0.57 -3.53
CA HIS A 140 1.07 -1.20 -2.45
C HIS A 140 -0.43 -1.11 -2.71
N ARG A 141 -1.20 -1.92 -1.97
CA ARG A 141 -2.66 -1.96 -2.08
C ARG A 141 -3.31 -1.21 -0.92
N GLU A 142 -4.06 -0.20 -1.27
CA GLU A 142 -5.06 0.41 -0.40
C GLU A 142 -6.38 -0.37 -0.49
N TYR A 143 -6.98 -0.73 0.64
CA TYR A 143 -8.29 -1.39 0.64
C TYR A 143 -9.41 -0.45 0.17
N THR A 144 -10.41 -0.97 -0.54
CA THR A 144 -11.65 -0.26 -0.89
C THR A 144 -12.57 -0.07 0.34
N ARG A 145 -12.12 0.69 1.35
CA ARG A 145 -12.82 0.93 2.63
C ARG A 145 -13.16 2.40 2.84
N MET A 146 -14.15 2.67 3.69
CA MET A 146 -14.61 4.02 4.01
C MET A 146 -13.51 4.88 4.64
N LYS A 147 -12.67 4.32 5.52
CA LYS A 147 -11.53 5.03 6.13
C LYS A 147 -10.54 5.64 5.11
N ASN A 148 -10.53 5.10 3.91
CA ASN A 148 -9.66 5.52 2.81
C ASN A 148 -10.36 6.51 1.87
N PHE A 149 -11.68 6.64 1.95
CA PHE A 149 -12.45 7.52 1.07
C PHE A 149 -12.09 9.00 1.27
N PRO A 150 -11.84 9.79 0.19
CA PRO A 150 -12.07 9.50 -1.23
C PRO A 150 -10.81 9.11 -2.01
N SER A 151 -9.76 8.60 -1.36
CA SER A 151 -8.53 8.16 -2.01
C SER A 151 -8.79 6.96 -2.93
N ILE A 152 -8.48 7.13 -4.22
CA ILE A 152 -8.35 6.01 -5.17
C ILE A 152 -6.89 5.61 -5.39
N MET A 153 -5.97 6.47 -4.95
CA MET A 153 -4.52 6.27 -4.94
C MET A 153 -3.91 7.29 -3.98
N ASP A 154 -3.14 6.85 -2.99
CA ASP A 154 -2.43 7.74 -2.07
C ASP A 154 -0.93 7.72 -2.38
N VAL A 155 -0.35 8.89 -2.65
CA VAL A 155 1.09 9.04 -2.90
C VAL A 155 1.80 9.35 -1.59
N VAL A 156 2.74 8.49 -1.20
CA VAL A 156 3.50 8.58 0.04
C VAL A 156 4.90 9.12 -0.28
N THR A 157 5.26 10.19 0.41
CA THR A 157 6.53 10.92 0.20
C THR A 157 7.53 10.73 1.35
N TYR A 158 7.15 9.96 2.36
CA TYR A 158 7.91 9.72 3.59
C TYR A 158 8.23 11.03 4.31
N GLN A 159 7.21 11.88 4.51
CA GLN A 159 7.35 13.21 5.12
C GLN A 159 8.31 14.13 4.37
N GLY A 160 8.55 13.86 3.08
CA GLY A 160 9.46 14.63 2.24
C GLY A 160 10.86 14.01 2.08
N GLU A 161 11.19 12.94 2.82
CA GLU A 161 12.52 12.31 2.76
C GLU A 161 12.77 11.57 1.45
N GLY A 162 11.76 10.89 0.90
CA GLY A 162 11.91 10.16 -0.37
C GLY A 162 11.72 11.04 -1.61
N VAL A 163 10.78 11.98 -1.53
CA VAL A 163 10.50 12.97 -2.57
C VAL A 163 9.87 14.21 -1.93
N ASN A 164 10.11 15.40 -2.47
CA ASN A 164 9.57 16.62 -1.89
C ASN A 164 8.03 16.63 -1.96
N LYS A 165 7.42 16.72 -0.77
CA LYS A 165 5.97 16.66 -0.60
C LYS A 165 5.21 17.74 -1.35
N ASP A 166 5.72 18.96 -1.40
CA ASP A 166 5.02 20.08 -2.05
C ASP A 166 5.10 20.01 -3.58
N ILE A 167 6.20 19.48 -4.12
CA ILE A 167 6.28 19.12 -5.54
C ILE A 167 5.21 18.07 -5.88
N ILE A 168 5.12 16.99 -5.09
CA ILE A 168 4.12 15.94 -5.31
C ILE A 168 2.69 16.47 -5.20
N LYS A 169 2.38 17.32 -4.22
CA LYS A 169 1.05 17.96 -4.13
C LYS A 169 0.68 18.74 -5.39
N LYS A 170 1.63 19.48 -5.98
CA LYS A 170 1.40 20.22 -7.24
C LYS A 170 1.15 19.28 -8.40
N ILE A 171 1.94 18.21 -8.52
CA ILE A 171 1.76 17.18 -9.56
C ILE A 171 0.41 16.49 -9.42
N VAL A 172 0.07 16.02 -8.22
CA VAL A 172 -1.22 15.36 -7.92
C VAL A 172 -2.40 16.28 -8.20
N LYS A 173 -2.30 17.59 -7.92
CA LYS A 173 -3.35 18.56 -8.29
C LYS A 173 -3.58 18.59 -9.81
N ASN A 174 -2.52 18.59 -10.61
CA ASN A 174 -2.62 18.60 -12.07
C ASN A 174 -3.16 17.28 -12.62
N ILE A 175 -2.73 16.15 -12.07
CA ILE A 175 -3.21 14.82 -12.46
C ILE A 175 -4.68 14.66 -12.10
N ASN A 176 -5.10 15.10 -10.91
CA ASN A 176 -6.52 15.10 -10.54
C ASN A 176 -7.38 15.91 -11.53
N LYS A 177 -6.90 17.06 -12.03
CA LYS A 177 -7.59 17.81 -13.08
C LYS A 177 -7.67 17.03 -14.39
N LYS A 178 -6.53 16.46 -14.84
CA LYS A 178 -6.45 15.67 -16.08
C LYS A 178 -7.42 14.47 -16.06
N TYR A 179 -7.53 13.78 -14.94
CA TYR A 179 -8.32 12.57 -14.79
C TYR A 179 -9.71 12.80 -14.14
N GLU A 180 -10.12 14.05 -13.93
CA GLU A 180 -11.43 14.37 -13.34
C GLU A 180 -12.62 13.75 -14.10
N PRO A 181 -12.70 13.81 -15.45
CA PRO A 181 -13.82 13.21 -16.18
C PRO A 181 -13.93 11.70 -15.94
N LEU A 182 -12.78 11.03 -15.87
CA LEU A 182 -12.68 9.63 -15.55
C LEU A 182 -13.17 9.33 -14.13
N PHE A 183 -12.68 10.08 -13.13
CA PHE A 183 -13.06 9.88 -11.74
C PHE A 183 -14.56 10.10 -11.52
N LYS A 184 -15.17 11.07 -12.23
CA LYS A 184 -16.62 11.25 -12.27
C LYS A 184 -17.31 10.00 -12.84
N ARG A 185 -16.85 9.50 -13.98
CA ARG A 185 -17.41 8.32 -14.67
C ARG A 185 -17.41 7.07 -13.79
N ILE A 186 -16.32 6.80 -13.07
CA ILE A 186 -16.21 5.58 -12.23
C ILE A 186 -16.74 5.78 -10.80
N SER A 187 -17.17 7.00 -10.44
CA SER A 187 -17.47 7.38 -9.06
C SER A 187 -18.57 6.52 -8.43
N ARG A 188 -19.60 6.15 -9.19
CA ARG A 188 -20.69 5.32 -8.68
C ARG A 188 -20.19 3.93 -8.31
N ASN A 189 -19.53 3.25 -9.24
CA ASN A 189 -19.00 1.90 -9.06
C ASN A 189 -17.97 1.85 -7.92
N TYR A 190 -17.11 2.87 -7.80
CA TYR A 190 -16.17 2.97 -6.68
C TYR A 190 -16.88 3.08 -5.32
N LYS A 191 -17.89 3.94 -5.21
CA LYS A 191 -18.69 4.10 -3.99
C LYS A 191 -19.49 2.83 -3.66
N ASP A 192 -20.06 2.18 -4.66
CA ASP A 192 -20.76 0.90 -4.50
C ASP A 192 -19.81 -0.20 -4.02
N SER A 193 -18.57 -0.23 -4.53
CA SER A 193 -17.54 -1.16 -4.08
C SER A 193 -17.14 -0.92 -2.62
N ILE A 194 -17.08 0.34 -2.15
CA ILE A 194 -16.85 0.63 -0.72
C ILE A 194 -18.02 0.09 0.11
N LEU A 195 -19.26 0.37 -0.29
CA LEU A 195 -20.44 -0.07 0.44
C LEU A 195 -20.50 -1.61 0.56
N LEU A 196 -20.17 -2.33 -0.51
CA LEU A 196 -20.13 -3.80 -0.50
C LEU A 196 -19.05 -4.33 0.44
N GLU A 197 -17.86 -3.74 0.40
CA GLU A 197 -16.76 -4.14 1.29
C GLU A 197 -17.09 -3.84 2.77
N GLU A 198 -17.73 -2.71 3.08
CA GLU A 198 -18.17 -2.41 4.45
C GLU A 198 -19.20 -3.42 4.96
N LYS A 199 -20.16 -3.84 4.12
CA LYS A 199 -21.12 -4.90 4.47
C LYS A 199 -20.40 -6.22 4.77
N ARG A 200 -19.51 -6.64 3.88
CA ARG A 200 -18.69 -7.86 4.08
C ARG A 200 -17.92 -7.83 5.39
N VAL A 201 -17.44 -6.66 5.81
CA VAL A 201 -16.72 -6.49 7.07
C VAL A 201 -17.66 -6.60 8.27
N VAL A 202 -18.85 -6.00 8.21
CA VAL A 202 -19.88 -6.17 9.23
C VAL A 202 -20.26 -7.65 9.38
N ASP A 203 -20.53 -8.33 8.27
CA ASP A 203 -20.89 -9.75 8.25
C ASP A 203 -19.78 -10.59 8.87
N ARG A 204 -18.53 -10.38 8.45
CA ARG A 204 -17.37 -11.07 9.04
C ARG A 204 -17.22 -10.82 10.54
N ILE A 205 -17.50 -9.60 11.01
CA ILE A 205 -17.44 -9.30 12.45
C ILE A 205 -18.54 -10.08 13.18
N LYS A 206 -19.76 -10.11 12.65
CA LYS A 206 -20.85 -10.90 13.23
C LYS A 206 -20.56 -12.39 13.20
N ASP A 207 -19.91 -12.91 12.16
CA ASP A 207 -19.52 -14.33 12.11
C ASP A 207 -18.51 -14.70 13.21
N ILE A 208 -17.59 -13.79 13.53
CA ILE A 208 -16.53 -14.04 14.52
C ILE A 208 -17.00 -13.77 15.96
N PHE A 209 -17.83 -12.75 16.17
CA PHE A 209 -18.21 -12.24 17.49
C PHE A 209 -19.70 -12.39 17.81
N SER A 210 -20.48 -13.00 16.92
CA SER A 210 -21.95 -13.13 16.96
C SER A 210 -22.73 -11.81 16.89
N GLU A 211 -22.07 -10.65 17.01
CA GLU A 211 -22.70 -9.34 16.98
C GLU A 211 -21.78 -8.24 16.44
N PHE A 212 -22.37 -7.09 16.08
CA PHE A 212 -21.67 -5.90 15.61
C PHE A 212 -21.69 -4.80 16.67
N ASP A 213 -20.86 -4.97 17.70
CA ASP A 213 -20.75 -4.06 18.86
C ASP A 213 -19.29 -3.67 19.12
N LEU A 214 -18.99 -2.36 19.18
CA LEU A 214 -17.64 -1.84 19.40
C LEU A 214 -17.02 -2.26 20.73
N GLU A 215 -17.82 -2.59 21.75
CA GLU A 215 -17.31 -2.98 23.06
C GLU A 215 -16.90 -4.47 23.12
N LYS A 216 -17.40 -5.28 22.20
CA LYS A 216 -17.20 -6.73 22.20
C LYS A 216 -16.24 -7.23 21.12
N ILE A 217 -15.96 -6.41 20.12
CA ILE A 217 -15.01 -6.74 19.06
C ILE A 217 -13.56 -6.49 19.48
N LYS A 218 -12.65 -7.31 18.93
CA LYS A 218 -11.20 -7.19 19.16
C LYS A 218 -10.65 -5.83 18.70
N ILE A 219 -9.57 -5.39 19.35
CA ILE A 219 -8.98 -4.05 19.20
C ILE A 219 -8.67 -3.65 17.74
N GLU A 220 -8.17 -4.58 16.92
CA GLU A 220 -7.84 -4.29 15.52
C GLU A 220 -9.09 -4.04 14.66
N TYR A 221 -10.20 -4.75 14.92
CA TYR A 221 -11.47 -4.50 14.25
C TYR A 221 -12.07 -3.16 14.71
N LYS A 222 -12.03 -2.89 16.03
CA LYS A 222 -12.48 -1.64 16.63
C LYS A 222 -11.78 -0.42 16.01
N GLU A 223 -10.45 -0.44 15.92
CA GLU A 223 -9.66 0.65 15.31
C GLU A 223 -10.11 0.95 13.87
N ASN A 224 -10.27 -0.09 13.04
CA ASN A 224 -10.69 0.09 11.66
C ASN A 224 -12.09 0.71 11.54
N ILE A 225 -13.06 0.25 12.34
CA ILE A 225 -14.42 0.81 12.34
C ILE A 225 -14.42 2.26 12.84
N LEU A 226 -13.61 2.60 13.85
CA LEU A 226 -13.48 3.97 14.33
C LEU A 226 -12.91 4.91 13.26
N ASP A 227 -11.96 4.43 12.45
CA ASP A 227 -11.44 5.18 11.30
C ASP A 227 -12.51 5.38 10.22
N ASP A 228 -13.36 4.40 9.94
CA ASP A 228 -14.50 4.55 9.02
C ASP A 228 -15.47 5.63 9.54
N ILE A 229 -15.81 5.59 10.84
CA ILE A 229 -16.67 6.58 11.51
C ILE A 229 -16.07 7.99 11.43
N LYS A 230 -14.74 8.12 11.51
CA LYS A 230 -14.06 9.41 11.38
C LYS A 230 -14.28 10.02 10.00
N VAL A 231 -14.23 9.21 8.94
CA VAL A 231 -14.52 9.68 7.59
C VAL A 231 -16.02 9.94 7.40
N MET A 232 -16.91 9.11 7.96
CA MET A 232 -18.35 9.35 7.96
C MET A 232 -18.71 10.71 8.57
N LYS A 233 -18.11 11.06 9.72
CA LYS A 233 -18.32 12.37 10.38
C LYS A 233 -17.99 13.57 9.48
N LYS A 234 -17.11 13.38 8.48
CA LYS A 234 -16.70 14.44 7.55
C LYS A 234 -17.70 14.63 6.40
N TYR A 235 -18.33 13.56 5.91
CA TYR A 235 -19.13 13.62 4.68
C TYR A 235 -20.61 13.29 4.86
N ALA A 236 -21.00 12.55 5.91
CA ALA A 236 -22.38 12.17 6.14
C ALA A 236 -23.27 13.32 6.62
N ASP A 237 -24.58 13.12 6.52
CA ASP A 237 -25.60 13.95 7.14
C ASP A 237 -25.43 13.99 8.67
N LYS A 238 -25.57 15.18 9.27
CA LYS A 238 -25.51 15.36 10.73
C LYS A 238 -26.45 14.40 11.46
N GLU A 239 -27.65 14.19 10.92
CA GLU A 239 -28.65 13.26 11.48
C GLU A 239 -28.20 11.80 11.43
N ALA A 240 -27.54 11.36 10.35
CA ALA A 240 -26.99 10.00 10.27
C ALA A 240 -25.89 9.79 11.33
N VAL A 241 -25.02 10.78 11.52
CA VAL A 241 -23.97 10.76 12.55
C VAL A 241 -24.57 10.76 13.96
N LYS A 242 -25.63 11.55 14.21
CA LYS A 242 -26.33 11.56 15.50
C LYS A 242 -26.94 10.20 15.82
N LYS A 243 -27.62 9.57 14.87
CA LYS A 243 -28.19 8.22 15.05
C LYS A 243 -27.12 7.20 15.40
N LEU A 244 -26.01 7.19 14.66
CA LEU A 244 -24.87 6.30 14.93
C LEU A 244 -24.25 6.51 16.31
N LYS A 245 -24.16 7.76 16.78
CA LYS A 245 -23.64 8.08 18.12
C LYS A 245 -24.61 7.68 19.23
N LYS A 246 -25.91 7.87 19.01
CA LYS A 246 -26.95 7.50 19.98
C LYS A 246 -27.01 5.98 20.14
N GLU A 247 -26.87 5.26 19.04
CA GLU A 247 -26.97 3.80 19.03
C GLU A 247 -26.07 3.24 17.92
N PHE A 248 -24.98 2.58 18.35
CA PHE A 248 -24.10 1.90 17.43
C PHE A 248 -24.64 0.50 17.11
N ASN A 249 -25.07 0.30 15.86
CA ASN A 249 -25.51 -0.99 15.34
C ASN A 249 -25.26 -1.04 13.83
N GLU A 250 -25.40 -2.23 13.22
CA GLU A 250 -25.21 -2.46 11.78
C GLU A 250 -26.03 -1.48 10.93
N ARG A 251 -27.32 -1.32 11.25
CA ARG A 251 -28.24 -0.48 10.47
C ARG A 251 -27.77 0.97 10.43
N ASN A 252 -27.44 1.53 11.59
CA ASN A 252 -26.99 2.92 11.73
C ASN A 252 -25.60 3.11 11.10
N PHE A 253 -24.71 2.13 11.24
CA PHE A 253 -23.39 2.17 10.60
C PHE A 253 -23.51 2.20 9.07
N ILE A 254 -24.21 1.22 8.46
CA ILE A 254 -24.41 1.15 7.01
C ILE A 254 -25.19 2.37 6.49
N SER A 255 -26.17 2.88 7.25
CA SER A 255 -26.87 4.13 6.91
C SER A 255 -25.92 5.32 6.85
N GLY A 256 -25.03 5.45 7.83
CA GLY A 256 -24.01 6.50 7.83
C GLY A 256 -23.00 6.36 6.69
N ILE A 257 -22.61 5.13 6.31
CA ILE A 257 -21.74 4.87 5.15
C ILE A 257 -22.44 5.35 3.87
N ARG A 258 -23.68 4.94 3.65
CA ARG A 258 -24.47 5.38 2.48
C ARG A 258 -24.60 6.90 2.42
N SER A 259 -24.89 7.55 3.55
CA SER A 259 -24.98 9.01 3.63
C SER A 259 -23.64 9.67 3.26
N ALA A 260 -22.53 9.18 3.83
CA ALA A 260 -21.18 9.68 3.55
C ALA A 260 -20.79 9.50 2.08
N LEU A 261 -21.04 8.34 1.49
CA LEU A 261 -20.74 8.05 0.08
C LEU A 261 -21.59 8.90 -0.86
N ARG A 262 -22.88 9.09 -0.55
CA ARG A 262 -23.78 9.93 -1.35
C ARG A 262 -23.32 11.39 -1.41
N LYS A 263 -22.98 11.97 -0.26
CA LYS A 263 -22.56 13.38 -0.13
C LYS A 263 -21.07 13.63 -0.40
N GLY A 264 -20.26 12.59 -0.26
CA GLY A 264 -18.82 12.67 -0.44
C GLY A 264 -18.43 12.98 -1.89
N PRO A 265 -17.20 13.50 -2.09
CA PRO A 265 -16.71 13.84 -3.41
C PRO A 265 -16.53 12.61 -4.33
N HIS A 266 -16.22 12.87 -5.60
CA HIS A 266 -15.70 11.84 -6.49
C HIS A 266 -14.34 11.30 -6.00
N PRO A 267 -13.97 10.07 -6.38
CA PRO A 267 -12.63 9.55 -6.09
C PRO A 267 -11.54 10.49 -6.60
N ARG A 268 -10.40 10.50 -5.92
CA ARG A 268 -9.26 11.33 -6.30
C ARG A 268 -7.95 10.73 -5.80
N ILE A 269 -6.86 11.19 -6.38
CA ILE A 269 -5.51 10.89 -5.90
C ILE A 269 -5.19 11.82 -4.73
N THR A 270 -4.61 11.27 -3.67
CA THR A 270 -4.23 12.01 -2.46
C THR A 270 -2.73 11.90 -2.19
N VAL A 271 -2.26 12.65 -1.18
CA VAL A 271 -0.85 12.66 -0.76
C VAL A 271 -0.78 12.46 0.74
N GLU A 272 -0.19 11.35 1.18
CA GLU A 272 -0.02 10.96 2.59
C GLU A 272 -1.30 11.09 3.43
N SER A 273 -2.44 10.72 2.86
CA SER A 273 -3.71 10.75 3.57
C SER A 273 -3.93 9.49 4.40
N VAL A 274 -3.42 8.35 3.94
CA VAL A 274 -3.69 7.02 4.52
C VAL A 274 -2.45 6.45 5.19
N PHE A 275 -1.31 6.46 4.50
CA PHE A 275 -0.06 5.94 5.05
C PHE A 275 0.92 7.09 5.36
N LYS A 276 1.28 7.23 6.64
CA LYS A 276 2.15 8.29 7.15
C LYS A 276 2.88 7.89 8.43
N GLY A 277 3.95 8.63 8.74
CA GLY A 277 4.66 8.56 10.02
C GLY A 277 5.86 7.63 10.01
N GLU A 278 6.48 7.49 11.19
CA GLU A 278 7.80 6.88 11.35
C GLU A 278 7.87 5.41 10.89
N MET A 279 6.79 4.65 11.05
CA MET A 279 6.73 3.25 10.61
C MET A 279 6.88 3.10 9.08
N ALA A 280 6.51 4.11 8.30
CA ALA A 280 6.69 4.12 6.84
C ALA A 280 8.15 4.33 6.43
N ILE A 281 8.94 5.00 7.28
CA ILE A 281 10.27 5.53 6.98
C ILE A 281 11.35 4.47 7.27
N ARG A 282 11.25 3.77 8.41
CA ARG A 282 12.36 3.00 9.00
C ARG A 282 13.07 2.03 8.06
N THR A 283 12.33 1.13 7.42
CA THR A 283 12.92 0.11 6.53
C THR A 283 13.50 0.69 5.24
N LYS A 284 12.96 1.82 4.80
CA LYS A 284 13.32 2.52 3.57
C LYS A 284 14.34 3.63 3.79
N LYS A 285 14.65 3.99 5.05
CA LYS A 285 15.63 5.02 5.41
C LYS A 285 16.96 4.91 4.66
N PRO A 286 17.53 3.70 4.45
CA PRO A 286 18.75 3.57 3.68
C PRO A 286 18.64 3.89 2.18
N LEU A 287 17.43 4.13 1.66
CA LEU A 287 17.17 4.55 0.28
C LEU A 287 17.09 6.07 0.14
N PHE A 288 16.90 6.83 1.23
CA PHE A 288 16.74 8.30 1.22
C PHE A 288 18.09 9.02 1.15
N VAL A 289 18.88 8.70 0.12
CA VAL A 289 20.09 9.46 -0.24
C VAL A 289 19.74 10.52 -1.27
N LYS A 290 20.53 11.61 -1.35
CA LYS A 290 20.20 12.79 -2.17
C LYS A 290 19.99 12.48 -3.65
N GLU A 291 20.62 11.43 -4.15
CA GLU A 291 20.61 10.98 -5.54
C GLU A 291 19.38 10.13 -5.90
N ASN A 292 18.59 9.74 -4.90
CA ASN A 292 17.44 8.87 -5.06
C ASN A 292 16.11 9.63 -5.05
N ILE A 293 15.18 9.15 -5.87
CA ILE A 293 13.75 9.41 -5.80
C ILE A 293 13.11 8.15 -5.26
N VAL A 294 12.54 8.23 -4.06
CA VAL A 294 11.83 7.10 -3.44
C VAL A 294 10.41 7.52 -3.18
N MET A 295 9.46 6.81 -3.78
CA MET A 295 8.04 7.04 -3.53
C MET A 295 7.30 5.73 -3.34
N GLU A 296 6.17 5.84 -2.65
CA GLU A 296 5.22 4.75 -2.50
C GLU A 296 3.85 5.19 -2.94
N VAL A 297 3.14 4.27 -3.57
CA VAL A 297 1.80 4.50 -4.08
C VAL A 297 0.90 3.40 -3.55
N GLU A 298 -0.03 3.80 -2.71
CA GLU A 298 -1.07 2.95 -2.15
C GLU A 298 -2.26 3.02 -3.10
N CYS A 299 -2.34 2.06 -4.02
CA CYS A 299 -3.35 2.05 -5.08
C CYS A 299 -4.58 1.29 -4.61
N ASN A 300 -5.76 1.89 -4.76
CA ASN A 300 -6.99 1.28 -4.26
C ASN A 300 -7.30 -0.04 -4.99
N SER A 301 -7.70 -1.08 -4.25
CA SER A 301 -7.98 -2.39 -4.83
C SER A 301 -9.03 -2.36 -5.94
N PHE A 302 -10.00 -1.44 -5.84
CA PHE A 302 -10.97 -1.20 -6.91
C PHE A 302 -10.31 -0.84 -8.25
N ILE A 303 -9.39 0.12 -8.26
CA ILE A 303 -8.77 0.60 -9.50
C ILE A 303 -7.69 -0.36 -10.01
N ASN A 304 -7.00 -1.06 -9.10
CA ASN A 304 -6.03 -2.11 -9.49
C ASN A 304 -6.72 -3.28 -10.20
N TYR A 305 -7.88 -3.71 -9.71
CA TYR A 305 -8.59 -4.87 -10.25
C TYR A 305 -9.36 -4.51 -11.54
N TRP A 306 -10.20 -3.48 -11.50
CA TRP A 306 -11.10 -3.16 -12.62
C TRP A 306 -10.45 -2.30 -13.70
N TYR A 307 -9.40 -1.56 -13.37
CA TYR A 307 -8.79 -0.55 -14.25
C TYR A 307 -7.25 -0.54 -14.22
N PRO A 308 -6.55 -1.68 -14.28
CA PRO A 308 -5.09 -1.75 -14.10
C PRO A 308 -4.30 -0.89 -15.10
N GLU A 309 -4.73 -0.86 -16.37
CA GLU A 309 -4.11 -0.02 -17.41
C GLU A 309 -4.19 1.46 -17.09
N MET A 310 -5.34 1.91 -16.62
CA MET A 310 -5.57 3.29 -16.23
C MET A 310 -4.78 3.66 -14.98
N THR A 311 -4.72 2.78 -13.97
CA THR A 311 -3.87 2.96 -12.78
C THR A 311 -2.42 3.11 -13.20
N SER A 312 -1.94 2.25 -14.10
CA SER A 312 -0.58 2.36 -14.62
C SER A 312 -0.35 3.69 -15.35
N ASN A 313 -1.30 4.16 -16.16
CA ASN A 313 -1.18 5.46 -16.85
C ASN A 313 -1.11 6.64 -15.88
N ILE A 314 -1.89 6.61 -14.80
CA ILE A 314 -1.82 7.63 -13.74
C ILE A 314 -0.44 7.62 -13.07
N LEU A 315 0.09 6.45 -12.74
CA LEU A 315 1.44 6.30 -12.16
C LEU A 315 2.54 6.77 -13.12
N MET A 316 2.38 6.47 -14.42
CA MET A 316 3.25 6.94 -15.48
C MET A 316 3.28 8.47 -15.54
N ASP A 317 2.12 9.11 -15.49
CA ASP A 317 2.03 10.57 -15.49
C ASP A 317 2.61 11.18 -14.22
N LEU A 318 2.35 10.58 -13.05
CA LEU A 318 2.96 10.97 -11.77
C LEU A 318 4.48 10.98 -11.90
N LEU A 319 5.05 9.88 -12.38
CA LEU A 319 6.48 9.72 -12.51
C LEU A 319 7.07 10.69 -13.55
N LYS A 320 6.48 10.81 -14.75
CA LYS A 320 6.93 11.74 -15.80
C LYS A 320 7.00 13.18 -15.30
N ASN A 321 5.95 13.64 -14.64
CA ASN A 321 5.88 15.00 -14.09
C ASN A 321 6.87 15.18 -12.94
N LEU A 322 7.18 14.14 -12.18
CA LEU A 322 8.15 14.21 -11.10
C LEU A 322 9.58 14.34 -11.64
N VAL A 323 9.97 13.47 -12.56
CA VAL A 323 11.33 13.45 -13.11
C VAL A 323 11.61 14.62 -14.06
N SER A 324 10.58 15.30 -14.54
CA SER A 324 10.71 16.51 -15.35
C SER A 324 10.95 17.79 -14.52
N VAL A 325 10.80 17.76 -13.20
CA VAL A 325 11.15 18.91 -12.35
C VAL A 325 12.66 19.11 -12.35
N ASP A 326 13.14 20.35 -12.53
CA ASP A 326 14.57 20.64 -12.69
C ASP A 326 15.44 20.10 -11.54
N ARG A 327 14.91 20.11 -10.31
CA ARG A 327 15.52 19.48 -9.14
C ARG A 327 15.89 18.02 -9.40
N TYR A 328 15.00 17.27 -10.04
CA TYR A 328 15.12 15.84 -10.28
C TYR A 328 15.76 15.52 -11.62
N LYS A 329 15.70 16.43 -12.61
CA LYS A 329 16.47 16.33 -13.86
C LYS A 329 17.99 16.29 -13.62
N LYS A 330 18.47 17.00 -12.60
CA LYS A 330 19.90 17.15 -12.26
C LYS A 330 20.47 16.02 -11.42
N LEU A 331 19.63 15.12 -10.90
CA LEU A 331 20.16 13.91 -10.27
C LEU A 331 20.98 13.20 -11.34
N GLY A 332 22.23 12.86 -11.01
CA GLY A 332 23.11 12.04 -11.84
C GLY A 332 22.46 10.66 -11.96
N ILE A 333 21.44 10.58 -12.79
CA ILE A 333 20.64 9.40 -12.97
C ILE A 333 21.63 8.42 -13.57
N LYS A 334 22.07 7.44 -12.77
CA LYS A 334 22.94 6.32 -13.19
C LYS A 334 22.32 5.48 -14.32
N GLN A 335 21.20 5.93 -14.88
CA GLN A 335 20.35 5.30 -15.86
C GLN A 335 20.34 6.22 -17.09
N THR A 336 21.31 6.05 -17.97
CA THR A 336 21.33 6.69 -19.29
C THR A 336 20.10 6.20 -20.08
N HIS A 337 18.94 6.87 -19.97
CA HIS A 337 17.78 6.89 -20.90
C HIS A 337 16.51 7.52 -20.30
N ILE A 338 16.48 7.93 -19.02
CA ILE A 338 15.33 8.70 -18.51
C ILE A 338 15.11 10.00 -19.27
N LEU A 339 16.18 10.55 -19.87
CA LEU A 339 16.12 11.67 -20.81
C LEU A 339 15.22 11.34 -22.01
N LYS A 340 15.35 10.15 -22.60
CA LYS A 340 14.45 9.68 -23.67
C LYS A 340 13.00 9.52 -23.19
N PHE A 341 12.80 9.10 -21.93
CA PHE A 341 11.47 8.97 -21.31
C PHE A 341 10.78 10.33 -21.06
N ILE A 342 11.53 11.37 -20.76
CA ILE A 342 11.03 12.76 -20.64
C ILE A 342 10.95 13.49 -21.99
N GLY A 343 11.21 12.80 -23.11
CA GLY A 343 11.18 13.39 -24.45
C GLY A 343 12.39 14.29 -24.77
N LYS A 344 13.56 14.00 -24.21
CA LYS A 344 14.84 14.65 -24.52
C LYS A 344 15.85 13.69 -25.13
#